data_AF-A0A423VPJ7-F1
#
_entry.id   AF-A0A423VPJ7-F1
#
_cell.length_a   1.000
_cell.length_b   1.000
_cell.length_c   1.000
_cell.angle_alpha   90.00
_cell.angle_beta   90.00
_cell.angle_gamma   90.00
#
_symmetry.space_group_name_H-M   'P 1'
#
loop_
_entity.id
_entity.type
_entity.pdbx_description
1 polymer ?
#
loop_
_entity_poly.entity_id
_entity_poly.type
_entity_poly.pdbx_seq_one_letter_code
_entity_poly.pdbx_strand_id
1 'polypeptide(L)'
;MGLTLDANIVIIAVVFSTAALLAVCLRLYARTRTRASFGLDDLLMVPAAICAIGVGVANIISATHGHLGRHIEMGPDGPIYGEFLVILFQCEFASELLSIASLACAKASIVSFYRRIFRGKRFSTVSVVLLKLIALWGIGFFFGQLFDCSPIAANWDVFGKYPHAKCFNPLPMYYGVAVSDMVIDLLILIVPQPLVWKLHMPMRRKIAVSLVFLLGAFAIGISAARIGFFVQVGRLEGTDPDRTFFIAPTIYWTQLECAIAVICGCLPTLPALFSEVSPERVLRSWASKISLHSAHVKIKKSRENDLVSQQAVARFNLAQAFPVESEITFGELSAAVGLGEKHVKKLVRHAMTQKIFCEPRPGVIAHSACSRLIAEDDAVHSYLRFKTDDLWHAAFHLCDAVAKWPGSEEPNQTGFAVANQTEKSMFDYLSDHPEKAKAFANAMRSFARRPGLEPKYIVENYPWGSLPDGATAFPNLQLVVQDLDEPVVKDADTRKPLEVADRVRFMVHDFLTPQPVRAAVYYFRSILHNWPDKYCVKILRALIPVLEPGVKVVINDSIMPGPGTLPWDREARLRGSDLNMLELQNAGDREIAEWEKLFREADERFIFKGAWQPEGSNLWILEAEWKV
;
A
#
# COMPACT_ATOMS: atom_id res chain seq x y z
N MET A 1 -17.02 -14.23 28.74
CA MET A 1 -18.46 -14.53 28.65
C MET A 1 -18.80 -14.56 27.17
N GLY A 2 -18.93 -15.75 26.57
CA GLY A 2 -19.33 -15.87 25.17
C GLY A 2 -20.81 -15.53 25.03
N LEU A 3 -21.20 -14.85 23.94
CA LEU A 3 -22.61 -14.62 23.60
C LEU A 3 -23.31 -15.97 23.37
N THR A 4 -24.53 -16.10 23.89
CA THR A 4 -25.37 -17.28 23.68
C THR A 4 -25.82 -17.37 22.20
N LEU A 5 -26.15 -18.58 21.74
CA LEU A 5 -26.45 -18.82 20.32
C LEU A 5 -27.69 -18.04 19.83
N ASP A 6 -28.72 -17.93 20.66
CA ASP A 6 -29.91 -17.10 20.42
C ASP A 6 -29.56 -15.61 20.25
N ALA A 7 -28.66 -15.08 21.07
CA ALA A 7 -28.18 -13.71 20.93
C ALA A 7 -27.43 -13.48 19.61
N ASN A 8 -26.61 -14.46 19.19
CA ASN A 8 -25.91 -14.39 17.90
C ASN A 8 -26.87 -14.37 16.71
N ILE A 9 -27.95 -15.17 16.77
CA ILE A 9 -28.98 -15.20 15.71
C ILE A 9 -29.64 -13.83 15.55
N VAL A 10 -30.01 -13.19 16.66
CA VAL A 10 -30.63 -11.85 16.63
C VAL A 10 -29.66 -10.81 16.05
N ILE A 11 -28.40 -10.81 16.49
CA ILE A 11 -27.38 -9.87 15.99
C ILE A 11 -27.20 -10.03 14.48
N ILE A 12 -27.03 -11.27 14.00
CA ILE A 12 -26.86 -11.57 12.59
C ILE A 12 -28.08 -11.12 11.79
N ALA A 13 -29.29 -11.45 12.25
CA ALA A 13 -30.53 -11.08 11.57
C ALA A 13 -30.65 -9.55 11.40
N VAL A 14 -30.36 -8.78 12.45
CA VAL A 14 -30.40 -7.30 12.41
C VAL A 14 -29.33 -6.75 11.47
N VAL A 15 -28.08 -7.19 11.63
CA VAL A 15 -26.94 -6.66 10.85
C VAL A 15 -27.12 -6.93 9.35
N PHE A 16 -27.51 -8.15 8.97
CA PHE A 16 -27.63 -8.50 7.55
C PHE A 16 -28.90 -7.94 6.91
N SER A 17 -30.01 -7.85 7.65
CA SER A 17 -31.23 -7.21 7.14
C SER A 17 -31.04 -5.71 6.93
N THR A 18 -30.36 -5.03 7.86
CA THR A 18 -30.02 -3.60 7.71
C THR A 18 -29.03 -3.37 6.57
N ALA A 19 -28.02 -4.23 6.42
CA ALA A 19 -27.09 -4.17 5.29
C ALA A 19 -27.80 -4.36 3.93
N ALA A 20 -28.72 -5.32 3.83
CA ALA A 20 -29.52 -5.55 2.62
C ALA A 20 -30.42 -4.35 2.28
N LEU A 21 -31.08 -3.77 3.29
CA LEU A 21 -31.88 -2.54 3.13
C LEU A 21 -31.03 -1.38 2.61
N LEU A 22 -29.89 -1.12 3.26
CA LEU A 22 -28.96 -0.05 2.85
C LEU A 22 -28.46 -0.27 1.42
N ALA A 23 -28.14 -1.50 1.04
CA ALA A 23 -27.67 -1.84 -0.31
C ALA A 23 -28.73 -1.51 -1.39
N VAL A 24 -30.00 -1.84 -1.15
CA VAL A 24 -31.10 -1.50 -2.08
C VAL A 24 -31.36 0.00 -2.11
N CYS A 25 -31.37 0.68 -0.96
CA CYS A 25 -31.52 2.14 -0.92
C CYS A 25 -30.41 2.84 -1.71
N LEU A 26 -29.15 2.41 -1.54
CA LEU A 26 -28.02 2.94 -2.28
C LEU A 26 -28.11 2.64 -3.78
N ARG A 27 -28.58 1.46 -4.17
CA ARG A 27 -28.84 1.11 -5.58
C ARG A 27 -29.88 2.04 -6.20
N LEU A 28 -31.02 2.25 -5.55
CA LEU A 28 -32.07 3.14 -6.04
C LEU A 28 -31.58 4.59 -6.12
N TYR A 29 -30.84 5.05 -5.11
CA TYR A 29 -30.21 6.37 -5.09
C TYR A 29 -29.16 6.55 -6.20
N ALA A 30 -28.35 5.52 -6.50
CA ALA A 30 -27.41 5.53 -7.61
C ALA A 30 -28.11 5.73 -8.95
N ARG A 31 -29.25 5.06 -9.15
CA ARG A 31 -30.06 5.18 -10.38
C ARG A 31 -30.67 6.56 -10.53
N THR A 32 -31.24 7.12 -9.46
CA THR A 32 -31.83 8.47 -9.50
C THR A 32 -30.76 9.54 -9.74
N ARG A 33 -29.61 9.45 -9.07
CA ARG A 33 -28.49 10.41 -9.25
C ARG A 33 -27.93 10.38 -10.68
N THR A 34 -27.79 9.20 -11.27
CA THR A 34 -27.25 9.06 -12.64
C THR A 34 -28.29 9.23 -13.74
N ARG A 35 -29.55 9.54 -13.39
CA ARG A 35 -30.69 9.62 -14.32
C ARG A 35 -30.83 8.38 -15.22
N ALA A 36 -30.36 7.23 -14.73
CA ALA A 36 -30.47 5.96 -15.44
C ALA A 36 -31.91 5.46 -15.34
N SER A 37 -32.46 4.90 -16.42
CA SER A 37 -33.81 4.34 -16.38
C SER A 37 -33.90 3.14 -15.42
N PHE A 38 -35.00 3.06 -14.67
CA PHE A 38 -35.31 1.90 -13.86
C PHE A 38 -35.59 0.71 -14.77
N GLY A 39 -34.87 -0.40 -14.55
CA GLY A 39 -35.06 -1.63 -15.31
C GLY A 39 -35.79 -2.70 -14.50
N LEU A 40 -36.08 -3.84 -15.14
CA LEU A 40 -36.58 -5.04 -14.47
C LEU A 40 -35.63 -5.52 -13.36
N ASP A 41 -34.33 -5.24 -13.50
CA ASP A 41 -33.34 -5.50 -12.47
C ASP A 41 -33.62 -4.73 -11.17
N ASP A 42 -34.06 -3.47 -11.25
CA ASP A 42 -34.37 -2.66 -10.08
C ASP A 42 -35.73 -3.08 -9.47
N LEU A 43 -36.72 -3.35 -10.32
CA LEU A 43 -38.06 -3.76 -9.91
C LEU A 43 -38.07 -5.08 -9.13
N LEU A 44 -37.25 -6.05 -9.53
CA LEU A 44 -37.16 -7.36 -8.89
C LEU A 44 -36.30 -7.35 -7.61
N MET A 45 -35.38 -6.39 -7.47
CA MET A 45 -34.50 -6.34 -6.29
C MET A 45 -35.22 -5.82 -5.04
N VAL A 46 -36.19 -4.91 -5.19
CA VAL A 46 -37.00 -4.40 -4.08
C VAL A 46 -37.79 -5.50 -3.35
N PRO A 47 -38.63 -6.32 -4.03
CA PRO A 47 -39.33 -7.42 -3.38
C PRO A 47 -38.37 -8.48 -2.82
N ALA A 48 -37.21 -8.70 -3.46
CA ALA A 48 -36.18 -9.59 -2.94
C ALA A 48 -35.69 -9.16 -1.55
N ALA A 49 -35.43 -7.86 -1.36
CA ALA A 49 -35.00 -7.30 -0.09
C ALA A 49 -36.10 -7.28 0.97
N ILE A 50 -37.36 -6.99 0.57
CA ILE A 50 -38.50 -7.08 1.50
C ILE A 50 -38.62 -8.51 2.05
N CYS A 51 -38.51 -9.52 1.18
CA CYS A 51 -38.56 -10.91 1.60
C CYS A 51 -37.37 -11.28 2.50
N ALA A 52 -36.14 -10.84 2.15
CA ALA A 52 -34.95 -11.08 2.98
C ALA A 52 -35.03 -10.44 4.37
N ILE A 53 -35.61 -9.24 4.47
CA ILE A 53 -35.90 -8.60 5.76
C ILE A 53 -36.98 -9.39 6.52
N GLY A 54 -37.99 -9.89 5.82
CA GLY A 54 -39.02 -10.75 6.39
C GLY A 54 -38.46 -12.03 7.03
N VAL A 55 -37.51 -12.70 6.37
CA VAL A 55 -36.75 -13.84 6.95
C VAL A 55 -36.02 -13.39 8.22
N GLY A 56 -35.40 -12.20 8.20
CA GLY A 56 -34.71 -11.65 9.37
C GLY A 56 -35.64 -11.41 10.55
N VAL A 57 -36.84 -10.86 10.30
CA VAL A 57 -37.87 -10.64 11.33
C VAL A 57 -38.37 -11.96 11.90
N ALA A 58 -38.67 -12.95 11.04
CA ALA A 58 -39.09 -14.28 11.47
C ALA A 58 -38.03 -14.95 12.36
N ASN A 59 -36.75 -14.81 12.02
CA ASN A 59 -35.65 -15.36 12.83
C ASN A 59 -35.48 -14.67 14.18
N ILE A 60 -35.72 -13.35 14.25
CA ILE A 60 -35.71 -12.61 15.53
C ILE A 60 -36.84 -13.09 16.43
N ILE A 61 -38.05 -13.25 15.88
CA ILE A 61 -39.22 -13.78 16.62
C ILE A 61 -38.93 -15.22 17.08
N SER A 62 -38.38 -16.05 16.20
CA SER A 62 -38.00 -17.43 16.49
C SER A 62 -36.95 -17.55 17.61
N ALA A 63 -35.92 -16.70 17.63
CA ALA A 63 -34.91 -16.68 18.70
C ALA A 63 -35.45 -16.15 20.03
N THR A 64 -36.33 -15.15 20.01
CA THR A 64 -36.83 -14.48 21.22
C THR A 64 -38.02 -15.18 21.87
N HIS A 65 -38.96 -15.65 21.06
CA HIS A 65 -40.23 -16.24 21.51
C HIS A 65 -40.36 -17.74 21.20
N GLY A 66 -39.61 -18.24 20.21
CA GLY A 66 -39.57 -19.66 19.83
C GLY A 66 -38.41 -20.45 20.45
N HIS A 67 -37.59 -19.81 21.30
CA HIS A 67 -36.41 -20.39 21.94
C HIS A 67 -35.38 -21.01 20.98
N LEU A 68 -35.33 -20.55 19.72
CA LEU A 68 -34.35 -21.02 18.75
C LEU A 68 -32.90 -20.79 19.24
N GLY A 69 -32.07 -21.83 19.17
CA GLY A 69 -30.70 -21.79 19.66
C GLY A 69 -30.55 -22.03 21.17
N ARG A 70 -31.63 -22.36 21.87
CA ARG A 70 -31.61 -22.87 23.26
C ARG A 70 -31.89 -24.36 23.26
N HIS A 71 -31.31 -25.07 24.22
CA HIS A 71 -31.60 -26.49 24.45
C HIS A 71 -33.03 -26.65 24.99
N ILE A 72 -33.78 -27.65 24.50
CA ILE A 72 -35.09 -27.99 25.06
C ILE A 72 -34.92 -28.47 26.51
N GLU A 73 -35.78 -27.97 27.42
CA GLU A 73 -35.78 -28.40 28.81
C GLU A 73 -36.35 -29.83 28.94
N MET A 74 -35.62 -30.67 29.68
CA MET A 74 -35.98 -32.07 29.91
C MET A 74 -36.77 -32.20 31.23
N GLY A 75 -38.01 -32.69 31.14
CA GLY A 75 -38.86 -33.00 32.29
C GLY A 75 -38.76 -34.48 32.71
N PRO A 76 -39.49 -34.87 33.78
CA PRO A 76 -39.51 -36.24 34.29
C PRO A 76 -40.03 -37.28 33.28
N ASP A 77 -40.93 -36.86 32.37
CA ASP A 77 -41.59 -37.72 31.38
C ASP A 77 -41.07 -37.51 29.94
N GLY A 78 -39.98 -36.74 29.76
CA GLY A 78 -39.39 -36.43 28.45
C GLY A 78 -39.25 -34.92 28.17
N PRO A 79 -38.92 -34.52 26.92
CA PRO A 79 -38.78 -33.11 26.53
C PRO A 79 -40.10 -32.34 26.68
N ILE A 80 -40.03 -31.13 27.24
CA ILE A 80 -41.21 -30.29 27.50
C ILE A 80 -41.58 -29.53 26.23
N TYR A 81 -42.68 -29.93 25.59
CA TYR A 81 -43.24 -29.24 24.44
C TYR A 81 -44.22 -28.13 24.88
N GLY A 82 -43.95 -26.88 24.50
CA GLY A 82 -44.78 -25.72 24.84
C GLY A 82 -45.21 -24.90 23.63
N GLU A 83 -46.02 -23.86 23.86
CA GLU A 83 -46.52 -22.97 22.79
C GLU A 83 -45.40 -22.26 22.01
N PHE A 84 -44.22 -22.09 22.63
CA PHE A 84 -43.04 -21.53 21.97
C PHE A 84 -42.64 -22.30 20.70
N LEU A 85 -42.86 -23.63 20.65
CA LEU A 85 -42.55 -24.44 19.47
C LEU A 85 -43.52 -24.19 18.31
N VAL A 86 -44.77 -23.83 18.61
CA VAL A 86 -45.72 -23.43 17.58
C VAL A 86 -45.24 -22.15 16.91
N ILE A 87 -44.77 -21.18 17.72
CA ILE A 87 -44.19 -19.92 17.23
C ILE A 87 -42.94 -20.21 16.38
N LEU A 88 -42.07 -21.11 16.84
CA LEU A 88 -40.88 -21.54 16.09
C LEU A 88 -41.25 -22.10 14.71
N PHE A 89 -42.14 -23.10 14.63
CA PHE A 89 -42.50 -23.72 13.36
C PHE A 89 -43.27 -22.78 12.42
N GLN A 90 -44.07 -21.87 12.95
CA GLN A 90 -44.69 -20.81 12.14
C GLN A 90 -43.64 -19.87 11.53
N CYS A 91 -42.62 -19.48 12.32
CA CYS A 91 -41.53 -18.64 11.83
C CYS A 91 -40.63 -19.38 10.84
N GLU A 92 -40.37 -20.67 11.06
CA GLU A 92 -39.61 -21.53 10.14
C GLU A 92 -40.32 -21.65 8.79
N PHE A 93 -41.61 -22.01 8.80
CA PHE A 93 -42.45 -22.07 7.60
C PHE A 93 -42.48 -20.74 6.83
N ALA A 94 -42.67 -19.63 7.54
CA ALA A 94 -42.65 -18.30 6.92
C ALA A 94 -41.26 -17.96 6.33
N SER A 95 -40.19 -18.29 7.05
CA SER A 95 -38.81 -18.04 6.62
C SER A 95 -38.46 -18.81 5.35
N GLU A 96 -38.89 -20.07 5.24
CA GLU A 96 -38.65 -20.90 4.06
C GLU A 96 -39.31 -20.31 2.81
N LEU A 97 -40.60 -19.97 2.88
CA LEU A 97 -41.33 -19.34 1.79
C LEU A 97 -40.71 -18.00 1.36
N LEU A 98 -40.40 -17.15 2.33
CA LEU A 98 -39.79 -15.85 2.07
C LEU A 98 -38.38 -15.97 1.50
N SER A 99 -37.60 -16.99 1.92
CA SER A 99 -36.26 -17.23 1.39
C SER A 99 -36.28 -17.61 -0.08
N ILE A 100 -37.20 -18.51 -0.49
CA ILE A 100 -37.38 -18.91 -1.89
C ILE A 100 -37.75 -17.71 -2.75
N ALA A 101 -38.74 -16.91 -2.30
CA ALA A 101 -39.16 -15.71 -3.00
C ALA A 101 -38.04 -14.67 -3.10
N SER A 102 -37.25 -14.49 -2.03
CA SER A 102 -36.11 -13.58 -2.01
C SER A 102 -35.03 -13.98 -3.01
N LEU A 103 -34.58 -15.24 -2.96
CA LEU A 103 -33.53 -15.77 -3.82
C LEU A 103 -33.95 -15.77 -5.29
N ALA A 104 -35.17 -16.18 -5.60
CA ALA A 104 -35.68 -16.15 -6.98
C ALA A 104 -35.69 -14.73 -7.54
N CYS A 105 -36.21 -13.76 -6.78
CA CYS A 105 -36.24 -12.35 -7.19
C CYS A 105 -34.84 -11.74 -7.33
N ALA A 106 -33.94 -12.00 -6.37
CA ALA A 106 -32.56 -11.49 -6.39
C ALA A 106 -31.78 -12.05 -7.60
N LYS A 107 -31.87 -13.37 -7.84
CA LYS A 107 -31.21 -14.04 -8.98
C LYS A 107 -31.76 -13.54 -10.31
N ALA A 108 -33.09 -13.39 -10.43
CA ALA A 108 -33.71 -12.85 -11.63
C ALA A 108 -33.31 -11.38 -11.90
N SER A 109 -33.15 -10.57 -10.84
CA SER A 109 -32.62 -9.21 -10.95
C SER A 109 -31.18 -9.20 -11.48
N ILE A 110 -30.29 -10.05 -10.95
CA ILE A 110 -28.88 -10.15 -11.38
C ILE A 110 -28.79 -10.53 -12.86
N VAL A 111 -29.54 -11.55 -13.30
CA VAL A 111 -29.52 -11.98 -14.71
C VAL A 111 -30.10 -10.89 -15.63
N SER A 112 -31.15 -10.20 -15.20
CA SER A 112 -31.72 -9.06 -15.94
C SER A 112 -30.71 -7.92 -16.08
N PHE A 113 -29.93 -7.65 -15.03
CA PHE A 113 -28.86 -6.67 -15.06
C PHE A 113 -27.74 -7.08 -16.02
N TYR A 114 -27.31 -8.34 -16.02
CA TYR A 114 -26.30 -8.81 -16.97
C TYR A 114 -26.78 -8.68 -18.42
N ARG A 115 -28.04 -9.01 -18.70
CA ARG A 115 -28.65 -8.84 -20.02
C ARG A 115 -28.70 -7.38 -20.47
N ARG A 116 -28.78 -6.44 -19.53
CA ARG A 116 -28.74 -5.00 -19.80
C ARG A 116 -27.34 -4.50 -20.14
N ILE A 117 -26.29 -5.06 -19.51
CA ILE A 117 -24.89 -4.69 -19.76
C ILE A 117 -24.34 -5.35 -21.02
N PHE A 118 -24.44 -6.68 -21.12
CA PHE A 118 -23.83 -7.43 -22.19
C PHE A 118 -24.81 -7.59 -23.35
N ARG A 119 -24.44 -7.07 -24.52
CA ARG A 119 -25.24 -7.19 -25.75
C ARG A 119 -24.67 -8.31 -26.62
N GLY A 120 -25.49 -9.30 -26.95
CA GLY A 120 -25.15 -10.39 -27.88
C GLY A 120 -26.29 -11.39 -28.05
N LYS A 121 -26.49 -11.91 -29.28
CA LYS A 121 -27.62 -12.81 -29.59
C LYS A 121 -27.59 -14.09 -28.74
N ARG A 122 -26.45 -14.79 -28.70
CA ARG A 122 -26.27 -16.01 -27.90
C ARG A 122 -26.45 -15.76 -26.41
N PHE A 123 -25.85 -14.69 -25.89
CA PHE A 123 -25.96 -14.31 -24.49
C PHE A 123 -27.40 -13.99 -24.10
N SER A 124 -28.11 -13.19 -24.91
CA SER A 124 -29.52 -12.85 -24.67
C SER A 124 -30.40 -14.09 -24.60
N THR A 125 -30.20 -15.06 -25.50
CA THR A 125 -30.95 -16.34 -25.47
C THR A 125 -30.66 -17.13 -24.20
N VAL A 126 -29.40 -17.29 -23.83
CA VAL A 126 -29.00 -18.03 -22.60
C VAL A 126 -29.57 -17.34 -21.34
N SER A 127 -29.47 -16.02 -21.24
CA SER A 127 -30.03 -15.27 -20.10
C SER A 127 -31.55 -15.40 -19.98
N VAL A 128 -32.28 -15.47 -21.10
CA VAL A 128 -33.74 -15.69 -21.08
C VAL A 128 -34.10 -17.10 -20.62
N VAL A 129 -33.34 -18.11 -21.08
CA VAL A 129 -33.51 -19.50 -20.59
C VAL A 129 -33.26 -19.57 -19.09
N LEU A 130 -32.20 -18.92 -18.61
CA LEU A 130 -31.86 -18.87 -17.20
C LEU A 130 -32.93 -18.16 -16.36
N LEU A 131 -33.49 -17.04 -16.85
CA LEU A 131 -34.62 -16.36 -16.18
C LEU A 131 -35.86 -17.26 -16.07
N LYS A 132 -36.18 -18.02 -17.13
CA LYS A 132 -37.29 -18.99 -17.09
C LYS A 132 -37.02 -20.11 -16.09
N LEU A 133 -35.78 -20.61 -16.03
CA LEU A 133 -35.38 -21.63 -15.06
C LEU A 133 -35.54 -21.12 -13.63
N ILE A 134 -35.08 -19.90 -13.33
CA ILE A 134 -35.22 -19.26 -12.00
C ILE A 134 -36.70 -19.07 -11.65
N ALA A 135 -37.53 -18.62 -12.59
CA ALA A 135 -38.95 -18.44 -12.36
C ALA A 135 -39.65 -19.77 -12.08
N LEU A 136 -39.35 -20.82 -12.86
CA LEU A 136 -39.90 -22.16 -12.66
C LEU A 136 -39.47 -22.74 -11.31
N TRP A 137 -38.20 -22.59 -10.96
CA TRP A 137 -37.64 -23.01 -9.69
C TRP A 137 -38.34 -22.31 -8.51
N GLY A 138 -38.39 -20.97 -8.54
CA GLY A 138 -38.97 -20.17 -7.46
C GLY A 138 -40.47 -20.43 -7.28
N ILE A 139 -41.24 -20.46 -8.36
CA ILE A 139 -42.69 -20.74 -8.30
C ILE A 139 -42.92 -22.19 -7.84
N GLY A 140 -42.19 -23.16 -8.40
CA GLY A 140 -42.36 -24.57 -8.11
C GLY A 140 -42.10 -24.89 -6.64
N PHE A 141 -40.94 -24.47 -6.10
CA PHE A 141 -40.61 -24.71 -4.70
C PHE A 141 -41.43 -23.87 -3.73
N PHE A 142 -41.82 -22.65 -4.08
CA PHE A 142 -42.68 -21.82 -3.23
C PHE A 142 -44.06 -22.48 -3.03
N PHE A 143 -44.70 -22.95 -4.10
CA PHE A 143 -45.99 -23.62 -3.98
C PHE A 143 -45.87 -25.05 -3.46
N GLY A 144 -44.75 -25.73 -3.71
CA GLY A 144 -44.43 -27.00 -3.05
C GLY A 144 -44.47 -26.85 -1.54
N GLN A 145 -43.64 -25.95 -1.02
CA GLN A 145 -43.55 -25.63 0.40
C GLN A 145 -44.87 -25.13 0.99
N LEU A 146 -45.61 -24.27 0.26
CA LEU A 146 -46.89 -23.73 0.73
C LEU A 146 -47.93 -24.85 0.95
N PHE A 147 -47.88 -25.92 0.17
CA PHE A 147 -48.81 -27.03 0.19
C PHE A 147 -48.19 -28.35 0.69
N ASP A 148 -47.10 -28.27 1.46
CA ASP A 148 -46.42 -29.45 2.02
C ASP A 148 -47.33 -30.34 2.86
N CYS A 149 -48.28 -29.73 3.57
CA CYS A 149 -49.26 -30.40 4.38
C CYS A 149 -50.68 -30.04 3.97
N SER A 150 -51.59 -31.02 4.06
CA SER A 150 -53.03 -30.82 3.96
C SER A 150 -53.70 -31.23 5.28
N PRO A 151 -54.24 -30.29 6.09
CA PRO A 151 -54.27 -28.83 5.90
C PRO A 151 -52.92 -28.14 6.17
N ILE A 152 -52.70 -26.94 5.62
CA ILE A 152 -51.45 -26.15 5.77
C ILE A 152 -51.06 -25.96 7.25
N ALA A 153 -52.06 -25.81 8.13
CA ALA A 153 -51.85 -25.63 9.56
C ALA A 153 -51.18 -26.81 10.28
N ALA A 154 -51.10 -27.99 9.64
CA ALA A 154 -50.39 -29.12 10.18
C ALA A 154 -48.86 -28.93 10.19
N ASN A 155 -48.30 -27.97 9.43
CA ASN A 155 -46.86 -27.65 9.45
C ASN A 155 -46.36 -27.16 10.82
N TRP A 156 -47.24 -26.63 11.67
CA TRP A 156 -46.90 -26.13 13.01
C TRP A 156 -47.73 -26.81 14.10
N ASP A 157 -48.22 -28.03 13.84
CA ASP A 157 -49.04 -28.78 14.80
C ASP A 157 -48.20 -29.59 15.80
N VAL A 158 -47.85 -28.94 16.90
CA VAL A 158 -47.05 -29.53 17.99
C VAL A 158 -47.89 -30.41 18.90
N PHE A 159 -49.19 -30.13 19.01
CA PHE A 159 -50.09 -30.77 19.98
C PHE A 159 -51.00 -31.85 19.37
N GLY A 160 -50.76 -32.23 18.11
CA GLY A 160 -51.51 -33.30 17.43
C GLY A 160 -52.97 -32.95 17.17
N LYS A 161 -53.27 -31.66 16.91
CA LYS A 161 -54.62 -31.17 16.57
C LYS A 161 -55.15 -31.75 15.24
N TYR A 162 -54.28 -32.18 14.34
CA TYR A 162 -54.61 -32.73 13.02
C TYR A 162 -54.07 -34.16 12.84
N PRO A 163 -54.68 -35.18 13.48
CA PRO A 163 -54.17 -36.56 13.48
C PRO A 163 -54.22 -37.28 12.12
N HIS A 164 -54.99 -36.76 11.16
CA HIS A 164 -55.10 -37.31 9.80
C HIS A 164 -54.46 -36.40 8.73
N ALA A 165 -53.62 -35.44 9.14
CA ALA A 165 -52.91 -34.60 8.19
C ALA A 165 -51.99 -35.45 7.30
N LYS A 166 -51.98 -35.12 6.01
CA LYS A 166 -51.02 -35.69 5.05
C LYS A 166 -49.95 -34.65 4.79
N CYS A 167 -48.72 -34.94 5.21
CA CYS A 167 -47.56 -34.09 4.99
C CYS A 167 -46.52 -34.84 4.15
N PHE A 168 -45.86 -34.13 3.25
CA PHE A 168 -44.69 -34.66 2.55
C PHE A 168 -43.47 -34.71 3.48
N ASN A 169 -42.51 -35.57 3.14
CA ASN A 169 -41.25 -35.60 3.87
C ASN A 169 -40.45 -34.33 3.53
N PRO A 170 -40.13 -33.47 4.52
CA PRO A 170 -39.50 -32.18 4.26
C PRO A 170 -38.02 -32.31 3.84
N LEU A 171 -37.31 -33.33 4.31
CA LEU A 171 -35.87 -33.51 4.07
C LEU A 171 -35.49 -33.59 2.58
N PRO A 172 -36.09 -34.48 1.75
CA PRO A 172 -35.80 -34.52 0.31
C PRO A 172 -36.09 -33.19 -0.39
N MET A 173 -37.12 -32.47 0.06
CA MET A 173 -37.47 -31.19 -0.52
C MET A 173 -36.44 -30.12 -0.16
N TYR A 174 -35.99 -30.04 1.09
CA TYR A 174 -34.93 -29.13 1.50
C TYR A 174 -33.61 -29.37 0.78
N TYR A 175 -33.22 -30.65 0.59
CA TYR A 175 -32.07 -30.98 -0.25
C TYR A 175 -32.28 -30.57 -1.71
N GLY A 176 -33.47 -30.81 -2.24
CA GLY A 176 -33.86 -30.40 -3.59
C GLY A 176 -33.70 -28.90 -3.79
N VAL A 177 -34.26 -28.09 -2.88
CA VAL A 177 -34.13 -26.63 -2.86
C VAL A 177 -32.65 -26.25 -2.79
N ALA A 178 -31.92 -26.68 -1.77
CA ALA A 178 -30.55 -26.23 -1.51
C ALA A 178 -29.56 -26.61 -2.64
N VAL A 179 -29.65 -27.82 -3.19
CA VAL A 179 -28.77 -28.27 -4.28
C VAL A 179 -29.10 -27.54 -5.58
N SER A 180 -30.37 -27.47 -5.95
CA SER A 180 -30.78 -26.79 -7.19
C SER A 180 -30.51 -25.29 -7.14
N ASP A 181 -30.66 -24.67 -5.98
CA ASP A 181 -30.32 -23.27 -5.71
C ASP A 181 -28.83 -22.98 -5.96
N MET A 182 -27.95 -23.80 -5.39
CA MET A 182 -26.49 -23.71 -5.60
C MET A 182 -26.10 -23.93 -7.07
N VAL A 183 -26.76 -24.86 -7.77
CA VAL A 183 -26.53 -25.08 -9.21
C VAL A 183 -26.91 -23.85 -10.02
N ILE A 184 -28.03 -23.21 -9.70
CA ILE A 184 -28.44 -21.96 -10.36
C ILE A 184 -27.40 -20.85 -10.12
N ASP A 185 -26.84 -20.74 -8.91
CA ASP A 185 -25.78 -19.75 -8.62
C ASP A 185 -24.53 -19.99 -9.45
N LEU A 186 -24.11 -21.25 -9.60
CA LEU A 186 -22.99 -21.62 -10.46
C LEU A 186 -23.24 -21.25 -11.93
N LEU A 187 -24.45 -21.50 -12.43
CA LEU A 187 -24.85 -21.12 -13.79
C LEU A 187 -24.80 -19.59 -13.98
N ILE A 188 -25.34 -18.82 -13.03
CA ILE A 188 -25.31 -17.35 -13.07
C ILE A 188 -23.86 -16.84 -13.10
N LEU A 189 -22.95 -17.46 -12.33
CA LEU A 189 -21.55 -17.07 -12.26
C LEU A 189 -20.77 -17.36 -13.55
N ILE A 190 -21.01 -18.53 -14.18
CA ILE A 190 -20.27 -19.00 -15.36
C ILE A 190 -20.69 -18.26 -16.64
N VAL A 191 -21.99 -18.03 -16.83
CA VAL A 191 -22.58 -17.48 -18.07
C VAL A 191 -21.89 -16.20 -18.60
N PRO A 192 -21.54 -15.20 -17.77
CA PRO A 192 -20.86 -13.98 -18.25
C PRO A 192 -19.34 -14.10 -18.44
N GLN A 193 -18.66 -15.13 -17.89
CA GLN A 193 -17.19 -15.20 -17.88
C GLN A 193 -16.54 -15.19 -19.28
N PRO A 194 -17.01 -15.99 -20.26
CA PRO A 194 -16.38 -16.03 -21.58
C PRO A 194 -16.42 -14.69 -22.33
N LEU A 195 -17.41 -13.84 -22.02
CA LEU A 195 -17.53 -12.49 -22.59
C LEU A 195 -16.59 -11.50 -21.92
N VAL A 196 -16.44 -11.59 -20.59
CA VAL A 196 -15.55 -10.73 -19.82
C VAL A 196 -14.09 -10.96 -20.20
N TRP A 197 -13.70 -12.22 -20.43
CA TRP A 197 -12.31 -12.58 -20.75
C TRP A 197 -11.91 -12.18 -22.18
N LYS A 198 -12.88 -12.01 -23.09
CA LYS A 198 -12.65 -11.52 -24.46
C LYS A 198 -12.59 -10.00 -24.58
N LEU A 199 -12.93 -9.27 -23.52
CA LEU A 199 -13.00 -7.81 -23.55
C LEU A 199 -11.70 -7.19 -23.03
N HIS A 200 -10.97 -6.50 -23.91
CA HIS A 200 -9.74 -5.77 -23.59
C HIS A 200 -10.05 -4.52 -22.75
N MET A 201 -10.28 -4.71 -21.45
CA MET A 201 -10.60 -3.63 -20.52
C MET A 201 -9.36 -3.10 -19.79
N PRO A 202 -9.25 -1.78 -19.55
CA PRO A 202 -8.21 -1.21 -18.71
C PRO A 202 -8.30 -1.76 -17.28
N MET A 203 -7.14 -1.95 -16.64
CA MET A 203 -6.97 -2.71 -15.38
C MET A 203 -7.97 -2.32 -14.27
N ARG A 204 -8.32 -1.03 -14.17
CA ARG A 204 -9.28 -0.51 -13.18
C ARG A 204 -10.69 -1.11 -13.33
N ARG A 205 -11.18 -1.28 -14.56
CA ARG A 205 -12.49 -1.90 -14.84
C ARG A 205 -12.44 -3.41 -14.67
N LYS A 206 -11.30 -4.02 -15.00
CA LYS A 206 -11.04 -5.45 -14.78
C LYS A 206 -11.09 -5.83 -13.30
N ILE A 207 -10.51 -4.99 -12.42
CA ILE A 207 -10.56 -5.20 -10.96
C ILE A 207 -11.99 -5.11 -10.43
N ALA A 208 -12.77 -4.09 -10.79
CA ALA A 208 -14.15 -3.94 -10.33
C ALA A 208 -15.04 -5.11 -10.75
N VAL A 209 -14.89 -5.57 -11.99
CA VAL A 209 -15.60 -6.74 -12.52
C VAL A 209 -15.16 -8.03 -11.81
N SER A 210 -13.86 -8.18 -11.53
CA SER A 210 -13.33 -9.35 -10.80
C SER A 210 -13.81 -9.41 -9.35
N LEU A 211 -13.96 -8.26 -8.67
CA LEU A 211 -14.50 -8.19 -7.31
C LEU A 211 -15.97 -8.60 -7.22
N VAL A 212 -16.80 -8.23 -8.20
CA VAL A 212 -18.20 -8.68 -8.29
C VAL A 212 -18.28 -10.20 -8.46
N PHE A 213 -17.38 -10.78 -9.27
CA PHE A 213 -17.33 -12.23 -9.44
C PHE A 213 -16.78 -12.98 -8.23
N LEU A 214 -15.82 -12.41 -7.51
CA LEU A 214 -15.31 -12.98 -6.27
C LEU A 214 -16.39 -13.03 -5.18
N LEU A 215 -17.22 -11.98 -5.08
CA LEU A 215 -18.40 -11.99 -4.21
C LEU A 215 -19.46 -13.01 -4.65
N GLY A 216 -19.65 -13.20 -5.96
CA GLY A 216 -20.50 -14.26 -6.48
C GLY A 216 -19.99 -15.66 -6.11
N ALA A 217 -18.67 -15.89 -6.13
CA ALA A 217 -18.06 -17.14 -5.67
C ALA A 217 -18.20 -17.34 -4.15
N PHE A 218 -18.17 -16.25 -3.36
CA PHE A 218 -18.42 -16.31 -1.93
C PHE A 218 -19.86 -16.74 -1.60
N ALA A 219 -20.86 -16.29 -2.36
CA ALA A 219 -22.24 -16.72 -2.21
C ALA A 219 -22.40 -18.25 -2.40
N ILE A 220 -21.69 -18.84 -3.36
CA ILE A 220 -21.69 -20.31 -3.57
C ILE A 220 -21.12 -21.03 -2.34
N GLY A 221 -20.09 -20.47 -1.70
CA GLY A 221 -19.53 -21.03 -0.46
C GLY A 221 -20.53 -21.06 0.70
N ILE A 222 -21.40 -20.05 0.78
CA ILE A 222 -22.49 -19.97 1.76
C ILE A 222 -23.54 -21.04 1.47
N SER A 223 -23.95 -21.19 0.21
CA SER A 223 -24.89 -22.24 -0.21
C SER A 223 -24.34 -23.65 0.08
N ALA A 224 -23.04 -23.87 -0.14
CA ALA A 224 -22.38 -25.13 0.18
C ALA A 224 -22.33 -25.41 1.70
N ALA A 225 -22.03 -24.39 2.51
CA ALA A 225 -22.06 -24.49 3.96
C ALA A 225 -23.47 -24.90 4.44
N ARG A 226 -24.52 -24.23 3.92
CA ARG A 226 -25.93 -24.55 4.23
C ARG A 226 -26.27 -26.02 3.92
N ILE A 227 -25.86 -26.55 2.77
CA ILE A 227 -26.05 -27.99 2.44
C ILE A 227 -25.37 -28.88 3.48
N GLY A 228 -24.16 -28.53 3.94
CA GLY A 228 -23.46 -29.26 5.00
C GLY A 228 -24.26 -29.32 6.31
N PHE A 229 -24.88 -28.19 6.71
CA PHE A 229 -25.74 -28.15 7.89
C PHE A 229 -27.06 -28.91 7.70
N PHE A 230 -27.70 -28.85 6.53
CA PHE A 230 -28.86 -29.70 6.24
C PHE A 230 -28.54 -31.19 6.35
N VAL A 231 -27.37 -31.63 5.86
CA VAL A 231 -26.90 -33.02 6.00
C VAL A 231 -26.68 -33.39 7.46
N GLN A 232 -26.15 -32.47 8.27
CA GLN A 232 -25.97 -32.69 9.69
C GLN A 232 -27.32 -32.81 10.41
N VAL A 233 -28.26 -31.90 10.14
CA VAL A 233 -29.61 -31.92 10.72
C VAL A 233 -30.34 -33.21 10.35
N GLY A 234 -30.34 -33.60 9.08
CA GLY A 234 -31.00 -34.83 8.64
C GLY A 234 -30.39 -36.12 9.19
N ARG A 235 -29.15 -36.09 9.71
CA ARG A 235 -28.54 -37.23 10.44
C ARG A 235 -28.96 -37.28 11.90
N LEU A 236 -29.25 -36.12 12.49
CA LEU A 236 -29.65 -35.99 13.89
C LEU A 236 -31.17 -36.13 14.06
N GLU A 237 -31.93 -35.86 13.00
CA GLU A 237 -33.38 -36.00 12.94
C GLU A 237 -33.82 -37.43 13.32
N GLY A 238 -34.59 -37.54 14.41
CA GLY A 238 -35.07 -38.81 14.97
C GLY A 238 -34.15 -39.47 16.01
N THR A 239 -32.95 -38.94 16.25
CA THR A 239 -32.02 -39.45 17.28
C THR A 239 -31.82 -38.51 18.46
N ASP A 240 -31.89 -37.20 18.23
CA ASP A 240 -31.74 -36.17 19.26
C ASP A 240 -33.07 -35.41 19.44
N PRO A 241 -33.63 -35.33 20.67
CA PRO A 241 -34.87 -34.59 20.91
C PRO A 241 -34.70 -33.06 20.80
N ASP A 242 -33.47 -32.53 20.80
CA ASP A 242 -33.20 -31.10 20.94
C ASP A 242 -33.24 -30.29 19.63
N ARG A 243 -34.41 -30.31 18.98
CA ARG A 243 -34.63 -29.70 17.66
C ARG A 243 -34.35 -28.20 17.63
N THR A 244 -34.63 -27.48 18.71
CA THR A 244 -34.44 -26.02 18.79
C THR A 244 -32.98 -25.61 18.72
N PHE A 245 -32.05 -26.46 19.15
CA PHE A 245 -30.62 -26.18 19.13
C PHE A 245 -29.96 -26.55 17.80
N PHE A 246 -30.20 -27.76 17.27
CA PHE A 246 -29.49 -28.23 16.08
C PHE A 246 -30.03 -27.66 14.76
N ILE A 247 -31.25 -27.10 14.72
CA ILE A 247 -31.81 -26.46 13.51
C ILE A 247 -31.36 -25.00 13.34
N ALA A 248 -30.95 -24.35 14.43
CA ALA A 248 -30.51 -22.96 14.44
C ALA A 248 -29.43 -22.66 13.40
N PRO A 249 -28.45 -23.56 13.14
CA PRO A 249 -27.48 -23.39 12.08
C PRO A 249 -28.06 -23.17 10.68
N THR A 250 -29.00 -24.02 10.31
CA THR A 250 -29.65 -23.98 8.99
C THR A 250 -30.41 -22.68 8.78
N ILE A 251 -31.12 -22.21 9.81
CA ILE A 251 -31.92 -20.98 9.76
C ILE A 251 -31.02 -19.74 9.62
N TYR A 252 -29.90 -19.67 10.34
CA TYR A 252 -29.01 -18.51 10.23
C TYR A 252 -28.31 -18.46 8.86
N TRP A 253 -27.89 -19.60 8.30
CA TRP A 253 -27.24 -19.63 6.99
C TRP A 253 -28.18 -19.20 5.86
N THR A 254 -29.45 -19.58 5.94
CA THR A 254 -30.48 -19.15 4.99
C THR A 254 -30.66 -17.63 5.02
N GLN A 255 -30.67 -16.99 6.21
CA GLN A 255 -30.71 -15.53 6.32
C GLN A 255 -29.49 -14.86 5.65
N LEU A 256 -28.30 -15.41 5.90
CA LEU A 256 -27.06 -14.90 5.31
C LEU A 256 -27.10 -14.97 3.78
N GLU A 257 -27.59 -16.08 3.24
CA GLU A 257 -27.69 -16.28 1.79
C GLU A 257 -28.64 -15.28 1.14
N CYS A 258 -29.86 -15.09 1.69
CA CYS A 258 -30.81 -14.10 1.15
C CYS A 258 -30.24 -12.67 1.20
N ALA A 259 -29.65 -12.28 2.33
CA ALA A 259 -29.07 -10.95 2.49
C ALA A 259 -27.89 -10.71 1.54
N ILE A 260 -27.00 -11.70 1.40
CA ILE A 260 -25.82 -11.59 0.54
C ILE A 260 -26.23 -11.61 -0.94
N ALA A 261 -27.22 -12.39 -1.35
CA ALA A 261 -27.77 -12.35 -2.71
C ALA A 261 -28.27 -10.94 -3.07
N VAL A 262 -29.00 -10.28 -2.16
CA VAL A 262 -29.46 -8.89 -2.34
C VAL A 262 -28.28 -7.91 -2.42
N ILE A 263 -27.32 -8.01 -1.50
CA ILE A 263 -26.13 -7.14 -1.47
C ILE A 263 -25.33 -7.30 -2.77
N CYS A 264 -25.02 -8.53 -3.16
CA CYS A 264 -24.31 -8.86 -4.40
C CYS A 264 -25.01 -8.31 -5.64
N GLY A 265 -26.35 -8.39 -5.69
CA GLY A 265 -27.13 -7.82 -6.77
C GLY A 265 -27.09 -6.29 -6.81
N CYS A 266 -26.85 -5.61 -5.68
CA CYS A 266 -26.77 -4.15 -5.63
C CYS A 266 -25.38 -3.61 -5.99
N LEU A 267 -24.30 -4.33 -5.69
CA LEU A 267 -22.92 -3.88 -5.89
C LEU A 267 -22.60 -3.34 -7.29
N PRO A 268 -23.01 -3.97 -8.41
CA PRO A 268 -22.64 -3.50 -9.74
C PRO A 268 -23.16 -2.10 -10.10
N THR A 269 -24.20 -1.61 -9.40
CA THR A 269 -24.78 -0.28 -9.62
C THR A 269 -24.09 0.82 -8.80
N LEU A 270 -23.40 0.45 -7.72
CA LEU A 270 -22.79 1.41 -6.78
C LEU A 270 -21.59 2.18 -7.33
N PRO A 271 -20.74 1.67 -8.25
CA PRO A 271 -19.66 2.46 -8.86
C PRO A 271 -20.11 3.77 -9.49
N ALA A 272 -21.38 3.86 -9.92
CA ALA A 272 -21.97 5.07 -10.47
C ALA A 272 -22.13 6.22 -9.46
N LEU A 273 -22.15 5.91 -8.15
CA LEU A 273 -22.11 6.92 -7.07
C LEU A 273 -20.71 7.49 -6.86
N PHE A 274 -19.68 6.78 -7.33
CA PHE A 274 -18.28 7.10 -7.15
C PHE A 274 -17.61 7.56 -8.45
N SER A 275 -18.38 7.89 -9.51
CA SER A 275 -17.80 8.33 -10.79
C SER A 275 -17.00 9.64 -10.71
N GLU A 276 -17.21 10.45 -9.67
CA GLU A 276 -16.43 11.66 -9.35
C GLU A 276 -15.30 11.41 -8.33
N VAL A 277 -15.25 10.21 -7.76
CA VAL A 277 -14.33 9.84 -6.68
C VAL A 277 -13.51 8.65 -7.15
N SER A 278 -12.24 8.89 -7.50
CA SER A 278 -11.34 7.86 -8.01
C SER A 278 -11.40 6.57 -7.14
N PRO A 279 -11.36 5.36 -7.73
CA PRO A 279 -11.34 4.10 -6.95
C PRO A 279 -10.22 4.08 -5.90
N GLU A 280 -9.13 4.80 -6.16
CA GLU A 280 -8.06 5.05 -5.21
C GLU A 280 -8.47 5.91 -4.01
N ARG A 281 -9.38 6.89 -4.16
CA ARG A 281 -9.97 7.66 -3.04
C ARG A 281 -10.92 6.80 -2.21
N VAL A 282 -11.68 5.90 -2.82
CA VAL A 282 -12.58 4.99 -2.09
C VAL A 282 -11.78 3.91 -1.37
N LEU A 283 -10.81 3.26 -2.01
CA LEU A 283 -9.91 2.31 -1.33
C LEU A 283 -9.09 3.00 -0.23
N ARG A 284 -8.62 4.23 -0.46
CA ARG A 284 -8.03 5.07 0.60
C ARG A 284 -9.04 5.46 1.67
N SER A 285 -10.33 5.60 1.37
CA SER A 285 -11.40 5.90 2.34
C SER A 285 -11.80 4.71 3.20
N TRP A 286 -11.77 3.48 2.66
CA TRP A 286 -12.03 2.26 3.43
C TRP A 286 -10.80 1.90 4.27
N ALA A 287 -9.60 2.02 3.69
CA ALA A 287 -8.35 1.96 4.45
C ALA A 287 -8.28 3.06 5.52
N SER A 288 -8.79 4.26 5.22
CA SER A 288 -8.85 5.35 6.20
C SER A 288 -9.93 5.15 7.25
N LYS A 289 -11.08 4.53 6.95
CA LYS A 289 -12.14 4.27 7.95
C LYS A 289 -11.76 3.21 8.98
N ILE A 290 -11.08 2.15 8.56
CA ILE A 290 -10.44 1.19 9.49
C ILE A 290 -9.33 1.89 10.29
N SER A 291 -8.64 2.86 9.69
CA SER A 291 -7.66 3.72 10.37
C SER A 291 -8.26 4.84 11.25
N LEU A 292 -9.52 5.24 11.06
CA LEU A 292 -10.13 6.43 11.68
C LEU A 292 -10.58 6.17 13.13
N HIS A 293 -10.87 4.92 13.50
CA HIS A 293 -11.00 4.56 14.93
C HIS A 293 -9.66 4.65 15.68
N SER A 294 -8.53 4.75 14.95
CA SER A 294 -7.20 5.07 15.49
C SER A 294 -6.78 6.54 15.29
N ALA A 295 -7.67 7.40 14.79
CA ALA A 295 -7.36 8.79 14.46
C ALA A 295 -7.82 9.79 15.53
N HIS A 296 -7.49 9.52 16.80
CA HIS A 296 -6.86 10.61 17.55
C HIS A 296 -5.56 10.93 16.81
N VAL A 297 -5.55 12.03 16.06
CA VAL A 297 -4.37 12.71 15.48
C VAL A 297 -3.08 11.89 15.60
N LYS A 298 -2.88 10.92 14.71
CA LYS A 298 -1.52 10.51 14.33
C LYS A 298 -1.05 11.46 13.24
N ILE A 299 -0.89 12.74 13.59
CA ILE A 299 0.38 13.39 13.20
C ILE A 299 1.41 12.37 13.66
N LYS A 300 2.11 11.73 12.72
CA LYS A 300 3.17 10.76 13.00
C LYS A 300 3.89 11.26 14.24
N LYS A 301 3.76 10.54 15.38
CA LYS A 301 4.15 11.00 16.72
C LYS A 301 5.38 11.89 16.58
N SER A 302 5.23 13.15 16.98
CA SER A 302 6.05 14.24 16.49
C SER A 302 7.55 13.88 16.61
N ARG A 303 8.20 13.72 15.45
CA ARG A 303 9.57 13.17 15.33
C ARG A 303 10.64 14.24 15.55
N GLU A 304 10.27 15.48 15.84
CA GLU A 304 11.24 16.53 16.18
C GLU A 304 12.11 16.12 17.38
N ASN A 305 11.56 15.35 18.31
CA ASN A 305 12.32 14.83 19.45
C ASN A 305 13.38 13.80 19.02
N ASP A 306 13.19 13.13 17.88
CA ASP A 306 14.18 12.19 17.35
C ASP A 306 15.47 12.92 16.98
N LEU A 307 15.33 14.12 16.41
CA LEU A 307 16.42 15.00 16.01
C LEU A 307 17.28 15.39 17.22
N VAL A 308 16.65 15.79 18.33
CA VAL A 308 17.34 16.23 19.55
C VAL A 308 18.27 15.14 20.10
N SER A 309 17.80 13.89 20.12
CA SER A 309 18.61 12.78 20.66
C SER A 309 19.76 12.39 19.73
N GLN A 310 19.51 12.35 18.42
CA GLN A 310 20.57 12.10 17.43
C GLN A 310 21.66 13.18 17.47
N GLN A 311 21.25 14.46 17.58
CA GLN A 311 22.19 15.57 17.73
C GLN A 311 22.96 15.48 19.04
N ALA A 312 22.32 15.11 20.15
CA ALA A 312 23.01 14.91 21.42
C ALA A 312 24.06 13.80 21.34
N VAL A 313 23.74 12.68 20.68
CA VAL A 313 24.68 11.57 20.48
C VAL A 313 25.92 12.02 19.70
N ALA A 314 25.73 12.77 18.61
CA ALA A 314 26.83 13.30 17.81
C ALA A 314 27.62 14.38 18.53
N ARG A 315 26.94 15.39 19.07
CA ARG A 315 27.55 16.61 19.63
C ARG A 315 28.31 16.36 20.93
N PHE A 316 27.82 15.46 21.77
CA PHE A 316 28.44 15.13 23.06
C PHE A 316 29.22 13.82 23.03
N ASN A 317 29.44 13.24 21.83
CA ASN A 317 30.17 11.99 21.65
C ASN A 317 29.70 10.87 22.58
N LEU A 318 28.37 10.76 22.78
CA LEU A 318 27.80 9.85 23.78
C LEU A 318 28.14 8.38 23.50
N ALA A 319 28.34 8.02 22.23
CA ALA A 319 28.71 6.67 21.83
C ALA A 319 30.22 6.40 22.03
N GLN A 320 31.08 7.41 21.93
CA GLN A 320 32.52 7.27 22.12
C GLN A 320 32.95 7.41 23.60
N ALA A 321 32.03 7.79 24.48
CA ALA A 321 32.33 8.08 25.88
C ALA A 321 32.65 6.84 26.74
N PHE A 322 32.40 5.62 26.22
CA PHE A 322 32.70 4.37 26.91
C PHE A 322 33.02 3.23 25.92
N PRO A 323 33.78 2.20 26.31
CA PRO A 323 34.14 1.09 25.42
C PRO A 323 32.94 0.26 24.93
N VAL A 324 33.00 -0.21 23.68
CA VAL A 324 31.89 -0.90 22.99
C VAL A 324 31.42 -2.17 23.70
N GLU A 325 32.35 -2.96 24.24
CA GLU A 325 32.06 -4.23 24.93
C GLU A 325 31.74 -4.03 26.43
N SER A 326 31.62 -2.78 26.89
CA SER A 326 31.39 -2.44 28.29
C SER A 326 29.99 -1.88 28.54
N GLU A 327 29.60 -1.88 29.81
CA GLU A 327 28.39 -1.22 30.31
C GLU A 327 28.78 0.00 31.14
N ILE A 328 27.95 1.05 31.13
CA ILE A 328 28.18 2.28 31.89
C ILE A 328 26.91 2.76 32.58
N THR A 329 27.00 3.29 33.79
CA THR A 329 25.84 3.90 34.47
C THR A 329 25.54 5.29 33.93
N PHE A 330 24.31 5.80 34.12
CA PHE A 330 23.98 7.18 33.75
C PHE A 330 24.87 8.22 34.47
N GLY A 331 25.26 7.96 35.72
CA GLY A 331 26.13 8.85 36.49
C GLY A 331 27.57 8.88 35.95
N GLU A 332 28.13 7.72 35.59
CA GLU A 332 29.46 7.63 34.98
C GLU A 332 29.47 8.27 33.59
N LEU A 333 28.47 8.00 32.75
CA LEU A 333 28.37 8.62 31.43
C LEU A 333 28.22 10.14 31.56
N SER A 334 27.41 10.60 32.51
CA SER A 334 27.26 12.02 32.85
C SER A 334 28.58 12.69 33.22
N ALA A 335 29.41 12.02 34.04
CA ALA A 335 30.74 12.50 34.38
C ALA A 335 31.69 12.52 33.16
N ALA A 336 31.64 11.47 32.32
CA ALA A 336 32.50 11.35 31.15
C ALA A 336 32.25 12.44 30.10
N VAL A 337 30.99 12.84 29.90
CA VAL A 337 30.62 13.83 28.85
C VAL A 337 30.37 15.24 29.41
N GLY A 338 30.52 15.46 30.72
CA GLY A 338 30.38 16.77 31.34
C GLY A 338 28.96 17.34 31.34
N LEU A 339 27.93 16.49 31.29
CA LEU A 339 26.51 16.90 31.27
C LEU A 339 25.82 16.46 32.56
N GLY A 340 24.83 17.22 33.03
CA GLY A 340 24.04 16.81 34.20
C GLY A 340 23.28 15.49 33.97
N GLU A 341 23.33 14.58 34.95
CA GLU A 341 22.79 13.21 34.84
C GLU A 341 21.33 13.16 34.39
N LYS A 342 20.49 14.09 34.89
CA LYS A 342 19.08 14.22 34.48
C LYS A 342 18.92 14.45 32.98
N HIS A 343 19.82 15.20 32.36
CA HIS A 343 19.80 15.45 30.91
C HIS A 343 20.27 14.23 30.13
N VAL A 344 21.41 13.64 30.52
CA VAL A 344 21.93 12.40 29.89
C VAL A 344 20.88 11.31 29.93
N LYS A 345 20.24 11.10 31.08
CA LYS A 345 19.18 10.10 31.25
C LYS A 345 18.01 10.31 30.32
N LYS A 346 17.56 11.55 30.10
CA LYS A 346 16.48 11.85 29.16
C LYS A 346 16.89 11.63 27.72
N LEU A 347 18.05 12.16 27.32
CA LEU A 347 18.56 12.10 25.95
C LEU A 347 18.86 10.67 25.53
N VAL A 348 19.58 9.91 26.36
CA VAL A 348 19.97 8.53 26.07
C VAL A 348 18.76 7.60 26.07
N ARG A 349 17.84 7.72 27.04
CA ARG A 349 16.62 6.88 27.02
C ARG A 349 15.72 7.18 25.83
N HIS A 350 15.66 8.43 25.39
CA HIS A 350 14.96 8.75 24.15
C HIS A 350 15.69 8.15 22.93
N ALA A 351 17.03 8.24 22.88
CA ALA A 351 17.85 7.61 21.84
C ALA A 351 17.68 6.06 21.79
N MET A 352 17.45 5.41 22.93
CA MET A 352 17.13 3.97 22.99
C MET A 352 15.83 3.63 22.25
N THR A 353 14.83 4.52 22.24
CA THR A 353 13.59 4.31 21.45
C THR A 353 13.84 4.31 19.93
N GLN A 354 14.96 4.89 19.50
CA GLN A 354 15.46 4.88 18.14
C GLN A 354 16.46 3.75 17.87
N LYS A 355 16.64 2.83 18.84
CA LYS A 355 17.59 1.72 18.82
C LYS A 355 19.06 2.15 18.76
N ILE A 356 19.40 3.37 19.18
CA ILE A 356 20.79 3.83 19.21
C ILE A 356 21.55 3.14 20.35
N PHE A 357 20.98 3.08 21.56
CA PHE A 357 21.54 2.36 22.72
C PHE A 357 20.54 1.33 23.26
N CYS A 358 20.94 0.56 24.28
CA CYS A 358 20.03 -0.27 25.09
C CYS A 358 20.31 -0.11 26.60
N GLU A 359 19.29 -0.39 27.42
CA GLU A 359 19.36 -0.40 28.89
C GLU A 359 19.13 -1.85 29.37
N PRO A 360 20.18 -2.71 29.43
CA PRO A 360 20.03 -4.12 29.78
C PRO A 360 19.49 -4.33 31.20
N ARG A 361 19.83 -3.41 32.11
CA ARG A 361 19.34 -3.38 33.48
C ARG A 361 19.06 -1.93 33.90
N PRO A 362 18.11 -1.67 34.81
CA PRO A 362 17.74 -0.31 35.19
C PRO A 362 18.95 0.51 35.64
N GLY A 363 19.17 1.65 34.99
CA GLY A 363 20.25 2.59 35.30
C GLY A 363 21.57 2.35 34.56
N VAL A 364 21.67 1.28 33.75
CA VAL A 364 22.91 0.87 33.08
C VAL A 364 22.71 0.85 31.58
N ILE A 365 23.64 1.45 30.85
CA ILE A 365 23.62 1.65 29.40
C ILE A 365 24.60 0.68 28.77
N ALA A 366 24.21 0.08 27.64
CA ALA A 366 25.08 -0.71 26.78
C ALA A 366 24.94 -0.28 25.31
N HIS A 367 25.92 -0.65 24.49
CA HIS A 367 25.85 -0.43 23.06
C HIS A 367 24.79 -1.28 22.39
N SER A 368 24.10 -0.70 21.39
CA SER A 368 23.39 -1.47 20.38
C SER A 368 24.29 -1.59 19.14
N ALA A 369 23.86 -2.35 18.13
CA ALA A 369 24.53 -2.36 16.82
C ALA A 369 24.68 -0.95 16.22
N CYS A 370 23.74 -0.04 16.48
CA CYS A 370 23.78 1.33 15.95
C CYS A 370 24.80 2.21 16.70
N SER A 371 24.78 2.27 18.03
CA SER A 371 25.79 3.04 18.76
C SER A 371 27.19 2.45 18.64
N ARG A 372 27.32 1.13 18.47
CA ARG A 372 28.60 0.49 18.14
C ARG A 372 29.18 1.04 16.83
N LEU A 373 28.39 1.04 15.76
CA LEU A 373 28.83 1.62 14.47
C LEU A 373 29.19 3.10 14.59
N ILE A 374 28.44 3.88 15.36
CA ILE A 374 28.77 5.29 15.62
C ILE A 374 30.09 5.42 16.39
N ALA A 375 30.36 4.52 17.34
CA ALA A 375 31.57 4.57 18.17
C ALA A 375 32.83 4.08 17.42
N GLU A 376 32.71 3.07 16.56
CA GLU A 376 33.84 2.42 15.89
C GLU A 376 34.17 3.03 14.51
N ASP A 377 33.20 3.64 13.81
CA ASP A 377 33.40 4.20 12.46
C ASP A 377 33.29 5.74 12.48
N ASP A 378 34.45 6.39 12.45
CA ASP A 378 34.59 7.85 12.40
C ASP A 378 33.81 8.50 11.23
N ALA A 379 33.66 7.79 10.11
CA ALA A 379 32.92 8.31 8.96
C ALA A 379 31.40 8.27 9.22
N VAL A 380 30.90 7.26 9.95
CA VAL A 380 29.49 7.19 10.39
C VAL A 380 29.20 8.28 11.43
N HIS A 381 30.09 8.50 12.39
CA HIS A 381 29.96 9.60 13.35
C HIS A 381 30.00 10.97 12.68
N SER A 382 30.97 11.20 11.79
CA SER A 382 31.08 12.44 11.01
C SER A 382 29.83 12.69 10.16
N TYR A 383 29.26 11.64 9.57
CA TYR A 383 28.01 11.73 8.82
C TYR A 383 26.81 12.10 9.72
N LEU A 384 26.70 11.48 10.90
CA LEU A 384 25.65 11.84 11.86
C LEU A 384 25.78 13.31 12.27
N ARG A 385 27.00 13.79 12.54
CA ARG A 385 27.29 15.17 12.92
C ARG A 385 26.97 16.16 11.80
N PHE A 386 27.43 15.89 10.58
CA PHE A 386 27.10 16.71 9.39
C PHE A 386 25.58 16.82 9.21
N LYS A 387 24.88 15.69 9.36
CA LYS A 387 23.42 15.65 9.28
C LYS A 387 22.76 16.53 10.35
N THR A 388 23.26 16.51 11.58
CA THR A 388 22.63 17.22 12.70
C THR A 388 22.98 18.70 12.77
N ASP A 389 24.23 19.05 12.45
CA ASP A 389 24.77 20.40 12.66
C ASP A 389 24.70 21.28 11.40
N ASP A 390 24.69 20.68 10.21
CA ASP A 390 24.66 21.42 8.94
C ASP A 390 23.33 21.18 8.19
N LEU A 391 23.01 19.92 7.87
CA LEU A 391 21.86 19.58 7.03
C LEU A 391 20.53 19.98 7.67
N TRP A 392 20.27 19.57 8.91
CA TRP A 392 19.01 19.94 9.59
C TRP A 392 18.89 21.44 9.81
N HIS A 393 20.00 22.12 10.10
CA HIS A 393 20.00 23.56 10.25
C HIS A 393 19.61 24.25 8.94
N ALA A 394 20.13 23.79 7.80
CA ALA A 394 19.73 24.25 6.48
C ALA A 394 18.24 23.95 6.19
N ALA A 395 17.79 22.73 6.50
CA ALA A 395 16.42 22.29 6.29
C ALA A 395 15.39 23.16 7.03
N PHE A 396 15.67 23.55 8.27
CA PHE A 396 14.79 24.42 9.05
C PHE A 396 14.64 25.82 8.45
N HIS A 397 15.61 26.28 7.68
CA HIS A 397 15.63 27.61 7.05
C HIS A 397 15.34 27.57 5.53
N LEU A 398 15.07 26.39 4.96
CA LEU A 398 14.83 26.25 3.53
C LEU A 398 13.63 27.10 3.07
N CYS A 399 12.49 27.03 3.78
CA CYS A 399 11.31 27.80 3.44
C CYS A 399 11.57 29.32 3.50
N ASP A 400 12.35 29.78 4.48
CA ASP A 400 12.74 31.18 4.61
C ASP A 400 13.64 31.62 3.44
N ALA A 401 14.59 30.78 3.05
CA ALA A 401 15.46 31.02 1.91
C ALA A 401 14.67 31.10 0.59
N VAL A 402 13.75 30.16 0.35
CA VAL A 402 12.88 30.14 -0.84
C VAL A 402 11.97 31.36 -0.88
N ALA A 403 11.44 31.81 0.26
CA ALA A 403 10.64 33.03 0.35
C ALA A 403 11.48 34.30 0.11
N LYS A 404 12.73 34.31 0.58
CA LYS A 404 13.66 35.44 0.43
C LYS A 404 14.20 35.57 -1.00
N TRP A 405 14.48 34.44 -1.67
CA TRP A 405 15.04 34.39 -3.02
C TRP A 405 14.26 33.44 -3.95
N PRO A 406 13.06 33.83 -4.41
CA PRO A 406 12.22 32.97 -5.23
C PRO A 406 12.89 32.62 -6.57
N GLY A 407 13.03 31.32 -6.85
CA GLY A 407 13.61 30.82 -8.11
C GLY A 407 15.12 31.08 -8.26
N SER A 408 15.83 31.32 -7.16
CA SER A 408 17.28 31.50 -7.22
C SER A 408 18.02 30.21 -7.59
N GLU A 409 19.01 30.37 -8.46
CA GLU A 409 19.99 29.34 -8.81
C GLU A 409 21.37 29.67 -8.24
N GLU A 410 21.47 30.56 -7.24
CA GLU A 410 22.77 30.93 -6.65
C GLU A 410 23.13 30.01 -5.48
N PRO A 411 24.32 29.36 -5.49
CA PRO A 411 24.74 28.43 -4.42
C PRO A 411 24.91 29.07 -3.03
N ASN A 412 24.94 30.39 -2.94
CA ASN A 412 25.02 31.15 -1.68
C ASN A 412 23.65 31.69 -1.21
N GLN A 413 22.56 31.37 -1.88
CA GLN A 413 21.20 31.81 -1.54
C GLN A 413 20.33 30.65 -1.02
N THR A 414 20.86 29.91 -0.05
CA THR A 414 20.32 28.61 0.37
C THR A 414 19.87 28.60 1.83
N GLY A 415 19.16 27.56 2.25
CA GLY A 415 18.84 27.34 3.67
C GLY A 415 20.11 27.27 4.54
N PHE A 416 21.18 26.68 4.01
CA PHE A 416 22.49 26.65 4.65
C PHE A 416 23.07 28.05 4.91
N ALA A 417 23.02 28.93 3.90
CA ALA A 417 23.53 30.30 4.01
C ALA A 417 22.77 31.11 5.07
N VAL A 418 21.43 30.97 5.09
CA VAL A 418 20.58 31.59 6.12
C VAL A 418 20.90 31.04 7.51
N ALA A 419 21.01 29.72 7.65
CA ALA A 419 21.28 29.06 8.93
C ALA A 419 22.65 29.44 9.52
N ASN A 420 23.66 29.65 8.67
CA ASN A 420 25.02 30.03 9.08
C ASN A 420 25.26 31.54 9.03
N GLN A 421 24.24 32.36 8.70
CA GLN A 421 24.34 33.82 8.60
C GLN A 421 25.52 34.27 7.72
N THR A 422 25.66 33.65 6.55
CA THR A 422 26.78 33.88 5.63
C THR A 422 26.30 34.28 4.24
N GLU A 423 27.14 35.00 3.50
CA GLU A 423 26.94 35.31 2.07
C GLU A 423 27.70 34.36 1.15
N LYS A 424 28.36 33.35 1.73
CA LYS A 424 29.18 32.35 1.03
C LYS A 424 28.36 31.11 0.65
N SER A 425 28.78 30.41 -0.39
CA SER A 425 28.29 29.06 -0.67
C SER A 425 28.73 28.08 0.43
N MET A 426 28.12 26.90 0.49
CA MET A 426 28.54 25.87 1.46
C MET A 426 30.03 25.55 1.35
N PHE A 427 30.56 25.36 0.13
CA PHE A 427 31.96 25.00 -0.07
C PHE A 427 32.91 26.16 0.29
N ASP A 428 32.58 27.39 -0.09
CA ASP A 428 33.37 28.58 0.31
C ASP A 428 33.36 28.79 1.83
N TYR A 429 32.24 28.48 2.48
CA TYR A 429 32.17 28.51 3.94
C TYR A 429 33.02 27.39 4.55
N LEU A 430 33.00 26.17 4.00
CA LEU A 430 33.82 25.07 4.49
C LEU A 430 35.32 25.32 4.30
N SER A 431 35.74 25.98 3.22
CA SER A 431 37.16 26.34 3.03
C SER A 431 37.69 27.28 4.11
N ASP A 432 36.85 28.16 4.65
CA ASP A 432 37.20 29.00 5.80
C ASP A 432 37.24 28.24 7.13
N HIS A 433 36.66 27.02 7.18
CA HIS A 433 36.49 26.23 8.39
C HIS A 433 37.12 24.83 8.23
N PRO A 434 38.46 24.69 8.32
CA PRO A 434 39.17 23.44 8.02
C PRO A 434 38.69 22.22 8.82
N GLU A 435 38.28 22.40 10.08
CA GLU A 435 37.73 21.30 10.88
C GLU A 435 36.38 20.80 10.35
N LYS A 436 35.51 21.72 9.91
CA LYS A 436 34.23 21.36 9.27
C LYS A 436 34.46 20.73 7.90
N ALA A 437 35.40 21.26 7.10
CA ALA A 437 35.78 20.66 5.82
C ALA A 437 36.27 19.22 6.00
N LYS A 438 37.13 18.97 7.00
CA LYS A 438 37.60 17.61 7.33
C LYS A 438 36.45 16.69 7.76
N ALA A 439 35.55 17.17 8.62
CA ALA A 439 34.38 16.41 9.05
C ALA A 439 33.43 16.09 7.88
N PHE A 440 33.19 17.07 7.00
CA PHE A 440 32.42 16.89 5.78
C PHE A 440 33.05 15.86 4.84
N ALA A 441 34.36 15.96 4.59
CA ALA A 441 35.08 14.99 3.76
C ALA A 441 34.98 13.56 4.34
N ASN A 442 35.09 13.40 5.65
CA ASN A 442 34.87 12.12 6.33
C ASN A 442 33.42 11.63 6.21
N ALA A 443 32.43 12.51 6.35
CA ALA A 443 31.02 12.18 6.15
C ALA A 443 30.74 11.68 4.73
N MET A 444 31.37 12.30 3.72
CA MET A 444 31.23 11.89 2.31
C MET A 444 31.85 10.52 2.04
N ARG A 445 32.89 10.11 2.77
CA ARG A 445 33.42 8.73 2.69
C ARG A 445 32.39 7.70 3.15
N SER A 446 31.62 7.98 4.20
CA SER A 446 30.53 7.11 4.66
C SER A 446 29.39 7.07 3.64
N PHE A 447 29.06 8.20 3.01
CA PHE A 447 28.07 8.25 1.95
C PHE A 447 28.49 7.41 0.73
N ALA A 448 29.74 7.53 0.27
CA ALA A 448 30.26 6.82 -0.89
C ALA A 448 30.33 5.29 -0.71
N ARG A 449 30.36 4.79 0.53
CA ARG A 449 30.37 3.35 0.86
C ARG A 449 28.98 2.71 0.90
N ARG A 450 27.90 3.48 0.67
CA ARG A 450 26.54 2.94 0.71
C ARG A 450 26.32 1.92 -0.42
N PRO A 451 25.57 0.83 -0.15
CA PRO A 451 25.20 -0.12 -1.18
C PRO A 451 24.45 0.55 -2.33
N GLY A 452 24.86 0.23 -3.56
CA GLY A 452 24.39 0.82 -4.80
C GLY A 452 25.17 2.04 -5.28
N LEU A 453 26.11 2.59 -4.51
CA LEU A 453 26.97 3.71 -4.92
C LEU A 453 28.40 3.27 -5.27
N GLU A 454 28.69 1.98 -5.28
CA GLU A 454 30.03 1.46 -5.51
C GLU A 454 30.55 1.78 -6.93
N PRO A 455 31.81 2.21 -7.09
CA PRO A 455 32.40 2.48 -8.41
C PRO A 455 32.41 1.30 -9.39
N LYS A 456 32.30 0.05 -8.90
CA LYS A 456 32.26 -1.14 -9.76
C LYS A 456 31.15 -1.06 -10.82
N TYR A 457 30.00 -0.44 -10.49
CA TYR A 457 28.88 -0.39 -11.42
C TYR A 457 29.21 0.39 -12.69
N ILE A 458 29.92 1.52 -12.56
CA ILE A 458 30.34 2.29 -13.74
C ILE A 458 31.50 1.58 -14.47
N VAL A 459 32.43 0.95 -13.75
CA VAL A 459 33.57 0.24 -14.36
C VAL A 459 33.11 -0.96 -15.20
N GLU A 460 32.10 -1.70 -14.73
CA GLU A 460 31.61 -2.92 -15.38
C GLU A 460 30.53 -2.66 -16.45
N ASN A 461 29.79 -1.55 -16.35
CA ASN A 461 28.60 -1.30 -17.19
C ASN A 461 28.75 -0.12 -18.16
N TYR A 462 29.95 0.45 -18.26
CA TYR A 462 30.30 1.40 -19.32
C TYR A 462 31.43 0.81 -20.18
N PRO A 463 31.38 0.91 -21.52
CA PRO A 463 32.32 0.24 -22.40
C PRO A 463 33.67 0.98 -22.49
N TRP A 464 34.36 1.13 -21.36
CA TRP A 464 35.66 1.80 -21.27
C TRP A 464 36.70 1.21 -22.23
N GLY A 465 36.69 -0.10 -22.46
CA GLY A 465 37.61 -0.77 -23.39
C GLY A 465 37.33 -0.55 -24.88
N SER A 466 36.21 0.09 -25.24
CA SER A 466 35.95 0.56 -26.61
C SER A 466 36.52 1.95 -26.88
N LEU A 467 37.02 2.62 -25.83
CA LEU A 467 37.75 3.87 -25.92
C LEU A 467 39.20 3.57 -26.28
N PRO A 468 39.91 4.52 -26.93
CA PRO A 468 41.35 4.45 -27.02
C PRO A 468 41.93 4.46 -25.61
N ASP A 469 42.33 3.26 -25.21
CA ASP A 469 43.15 2.93 -24.06
C ASP A 469 42.42 3.04 -22.67
N GLY A 470 42.79 2.24 -21.61
CA GLY A 470 42.15 1.97 -20.25
C GLY A 470 42.52 2.55 -18.78
N ALA A 471 41.88 2.17 -17.65
CA ALA A 471 42.52 2.14 -16.30
C ALA A 471 42.33 0.80 -15.56
N THR A 472 43.33 0.36 -14.77
CA THR A 472 43.53 -0.95 -14.02
C THR A 472 42.89 -2.23 -14.53
N ALA A 473 41.57 -2.30 -14.67
CA ALA A 473 40.89 -3.34 -15.46
C ALA A 473 41.18 -3.21 -16.96
N PHE A 474 41.59 -2.01 -17.38
CA PHE A 474 41.95 -1.65 -18.73
C PHE A 474 43.37 -1.03 -18.68
N PRO A 475 44.42 -1.68 -19.19
CA PRO A 475 45.80 -1.26 -18.93
C PRO A 475 46.24 0.06 -19.62
N ASN A 476 45.53 0.58 -20.62
CA ASN A 476 46.18 1.51 -21.54
C ASN A 476 45.93 3.05 -21.34
N LEU A 477 44.89 3.53 -20.65
CA LEU A 477 44.38 4.93 -20.59
C LEU A 477 45.00 5.70 -19.48
N GLN A 478 44.93 6.99 -19.78
CA GLN A 478 45.51 8.05 -19.05
C GLN A 478 44.35 8.79 -18.40
N LEU A 479 44.29 8.73 -17.08
CA LEU A 479 43.33 9.48 -16.27
C LEU A 479 43.98 10.78 -15.82
N VAL A 480 43.28 11.88 -16.05
CA VAL A 480 43.57 13.16 -15.41
C VAL A 480 42.41 13.46 -14.47
N VAL A 481 42.66 13.36 -13.16
CA VAL A 481 41.67 13.67 -12.12
C VAL A 481 41.80 15.15 -11.77
N GLN A 482 40.71 15.89 -11.98
CA GLN A 482 40.64 17.33 -11.79
C GLN A 482 39.81 17.67 -10.54
N ASP A 483 40.32 18.58 -9.71
CA ASP A 483 39.61 19.13 -8.54
C ASP A 483 40.01 20.59 -8.31
N LEU A 484 39.20 21.36 -7.58
CA LEU A 484 39.42 22.78 -7.31
C LEU A 484 40.50 23.00 -6.24
N ASP A 485 40.59 22.10 -5.25
CA ASP A 485 41.39 22.30 -4.03
C ASP A 485 42.81 21.68 -4.17
N GLU A 486 43.84 22.52 -4.19
CA GLU A 486 45.25 22.09 -4.34
C GLU A 486 45.70 21.10 -3.25
N PRO A 487 45.42 21.33 -1.96
CA PRO A 487 45.54 20.33 -0.90
C PRO A 487 44.91 18.96 -1.23
N VAL A 488 43.69 18.92 -1.77
CA VAL A 488 42.99 17.66 -2.13
C VAL A 488 43.72 16.95 -3.25
N VAL A 489 44.12 17.68 -4.30
CA VAL A 489 44.89 17.17 -5.44
C VAL A 489 46.23 16.58 -4.97
N LYS A 490 46.97 17.28 -4.10
CA LYS A 490 48.25 16.81 -3.55
C LYS A 490 48.08 15.58 -2.66
N ASP A 491 47.09 15.58 -1.76
CA ASP A 491 46.83 14.44 -0.90
C ASP A 491 46.40 13.19 -1.71
N ALA A 492 45.61 13.37 -2.76
CA ALA A 492 45.25 12.28 -3.65
C ALA A 492 46.45 11.72 -4.42
N ASP A 493 47.34 12.58 -4.92
CA ASP A 493 48.55 12.17 -5.65
C ASP A 493 49.53 11.40 -4.76
N THR A 494 49.63 11.74 -3.47
CA THR A 494 50.48 10.99 -2.51
C THR A 494 49.91 9.62 -2.14
N ARG A 495 48.58 9.44 -2.20
CA ARG A 495 47.89 8.18 -1.88
C ARG A 495 47.69 7.26 -3.09
N LYS A 496 48.13 7.64 -4.29
CA LYS A 496 47.92 6.85 -5.50
C LYS A 496 48.69 5.52 -5.45
N PRO A 497 48.08 4.38 -5.87
CA PRO A 497 48.80 3.12 -5.95
C PRO A 497 49.95 3.17 -6.97
N LEU A 498 51.06 2.49 -6.66
CA LEU A 498 52.26 2.46 -7.51
C LEU A 498 51.95 1.87 -8.90
N GLU A 499 51.00 0.94 -8.99
CA GLU A 499 50.61 0.23 -10.21
C GLU A 499 49.92 1.13 -11.26
N VAL A 500 49.49 2.32 -10.86
CA VAL A 500 48.80 3.29 -11.71
C VAL A 500 49.53 4.63 -11.81
N ALA A 501 50.68 4.78 -11.17
CA ALA A 501 51.40 6.05 -11.04
C ALA A 501 51.72 6.71 -12.40
N ASP A 502 52.03 5.90 -13.42
CA ASP A 502 52.35 6.38 -14.77
C ASP A 502 51.11 6.78 -15.60
N ARG A 503 49.91 6.41 -15.13
CA ARG A 503 48.65 6.52 -15.89
C ARG A 503 47.61 7.41 -15.24
N VAL A 504 47.74 7.70 -13.96
CA VAL A 504 46.82 8.57 -13.21
C VAL A 504 47.57 9.81 -12.77
N ARG A 505 47.13 10.96 -13.27
CA ARG A 505 47.64 12.29 -12.91
C ARG A 505 46.55 13.09 -12.23
N PHE A 506 46.93 13.88 -11.24
CA PHE A 506 46.02 14.81 -10.56
C PHE A 506 46.36 16.24 -10.99
N MET A 507 45.33 17.07 -11.19
CA MET A 507 45.49 18.44 -11.67
C MET A 507 44.51 19.36 -10.96
N VAL A 508 44.99 20.53 -10.51
CA VAL A 508 44.13 21.60 -10.01
C VAL A 508 43.41 22.24 -11.18
N HIS A 509 42.08 22.26 -11.15
CA HIS A 509 41.27 22.90 -12.19
C HIS A 509 39.88 23.27 -11.66
N ASP A 510 39.46 24.50 -11.96
CA ASP A 510 38.08 24.96 -11.80
C ASP A 510 37.29 24.63 -13.08
N PHE A 511 36.33 23.70 -12.99
CA PHE A 511 35.49 23.29 -14.11
C PHE A 511 34.56 24.40 -14.65
N LEU A 512 34.47 25.55 -13.98
CA LEU A 512 33.75 26.73 -14.48
C LEU A 512 34.63 27.54 -15.45
N THR A 513 35.92 27.23 -15.53
CA THR A 513 36.89 27.82 -16.46
C THR A 513 37.15 26.90 -17.65
N PRO A 514 37.56 27.42 -18.81
CA PRO A 514 37.81 26.61 -20.00
C PRO A 514 38.73 25.42 -19.73
N GLN A 515 38.33 24.24 -20.20
CA GLN A 515 39.03 22.98 -19.95
C GLN A 515 40.45 22.99 -20.58
N PRO A 516 41.51 22.76 -19.81
CA PRO A 516 42.89 22.82 -20.31
C PRO A 516 43.39 21.54 -20.99
N VAL A 517 42.72 20.40 -20.81
CA VAL A 517 43.19 19.09 -21.32
C VAL A 517 42.23 18.57 -22.37
N ARG A 518 42.76 18.14 -23.54
CA ARG A 518 42.01 17.39 -24.54
C ARG A 518 41.92 15.92 -24.12
N ALA A 519 40.72 15.35 -24.16
CA ALA A 519 40.47 13.95 -23.83
C ALA A 519 39.41 13.34 -24.75
N ALA A 520 39.43 12.00 -24.89
CA ALA A 520 38.40 11.26 -25.60
C ALA A 520 37.07 11.22 -24.84
N VAL A 521 37.12 11.30 -23.50
CA VAL A 521 35.97 11.30 -22.61
C VAL A 521 36.17 12.30 -21.48
N TYR A 522 35.14 13.11 -21.21
CA TYR A 522 35.02 13.88 -19.97
C TYR A 522 34.01 13.21 -19.05
N TYR A 523 34.43 12.85 -17.85
CA TYR A 523 33.64 12.05 -16.92
C TYR A 523 33.33 12.83 -15.64
N PHE A 524 32.04 12.90 -15.29
CA PHE A 524 31.55 13.54 -14.08
C PHE A 524 30.78 12.53 -13.23
N ARG A 525 31.09 12.41 -11.94
CA ARG A 525 30.45 11.45 -11.04
C ARG A 525 30.03 12.09 -9.72
N SER A 526 28.72 12.15 -9.47
CA SER A 526 28.15 12.85 -8.31
C SER A 526 28.61 14.31 -8.26
N ILE A 527 28.56 14.98 -9.42
CA ILE A 527 29.00 16.37 -9.58
C ILE A 527 27.85 17.26 -10.01
N LEU A 528 27.21 17.01 -11.16
CA LEU A 528 26.26 17.97 -11.75
C LEU A 528 24.94 18.05 -10.97
N HIS A 529 24.59 17.03 -10.18
CA HIS A 529 23.49 17.11 -9.21
C HIS A 529 23.73 18.10 -8.04
N ASN A 530 24.98 18.52 -7.80
CA ASN A 530 25.34 19.53 -6.79
C ASN A 530 25.21 20.96 -7.33
N TRP A 531 24.92 21.13 -8.62
CA TRP A 531 24.86 22.44 -9.27
C TRP A 531 23.49 22.70 -9.91
N PRO A 532 22.96 23.92 -9.82
CA PRO A 532 21.77 24.30 -10.57
C PRO A 532 22.02 24.31 -12.09
N ASP A 533 20.94 24.37 -12.87
CA ASP A 533 20.98 24.28 -14.34
C ASP A 533 21.90 25.35 -14.95
N LYS A 534 21.78 26.58 -14.46
CA LYS A 534 22.65 27.71 -14.84
C LYS A 534 24.15 27.37 -14.78
N TYR A 535 24.59 26.64 -13.75
CA TYR A 535 26.00 26.30 -13.57
C TYR A 535 26.38 25.02 -14.31
N CYS A 536 25.50 24.04 -14.40
CA CYS A 536 25.73 22.87 -15.24
C CYS A 536 25.94 23.25 -16.71
N VAL A 537 25.15 24.19 -17.24
CA VAL A 537 25.32 24.75 -18.59
C VAL A 537 26.70 25.41 -18.75
N LYS A 538 27.18 26.15 -17.73
CA LYS A 538 28.53 26.74 -17.76
C LYS A 538 29.63 25.68 -17.79
N ILE A 539 29.50 24.63 -16.96
CA ILE A 539 30.45 23.52 -16.90
C ILE A 539 30.54 22.82 -18.27
N LEU A 540 29.39 22.50 -18.87
CA LEU A 540 29.36 21.87 -20.19
C LEU A 540 29.96 22.79 -21.28
N ARG A 541 29.69 24.09 -21.22
CA ARG A 541 30.28 25.08 -22.14
C ARG A 541 31.79 25.23 -21.98
N ALA A 542 32.31 25.07 -20.77
CA ALA A 542 33.74 25.13 -20.51
C ALA A 542 34.52 24.00 -21.20
N LEU A 543 33.88 22.88 -21.56
CA LEU A 543 34.48 21.80 -22.33
C LEU A 543 34.60 22.14 -23.82
N ILE A 544 33.67 22.91 -24.38
CA ILE A 544 33.53 23.15 -25.84
C ILE A 544 34.86 23.51 -26.54
N PRO A 545 35.75 24.36 -26.00
CA PRO A 545 36.99 24.73 -26.68
C PRO A 545 37.94 23.57 -27.00
N VAL A 546 37.78 22.42 -26.33
CA VAL A 546 38.63 21.23 -26.49
C VAL A 546 37.87 20.00 -27.01
N LEU A 547 36.58 20.14 -27.35
CA LEU A 547 35.78 19.04 -27.89
C LEU A 547 36.03 18.87 -29.39
N GLU A 548 36.43 17.64 -29.76
CA GLU A 548 36.55 17.18 -31.15
C GLU A 548 35.34 16.30 -31.51
N PRO A 549 34.98 16.16 -32.81
CA PRO A 549 33.87 15.29 -33.21
C PRO A 549 34.03 13.87 -32.65
N GLY A 550 32.97 13.34 -32.03
CA GLY A 550 32.97 12.00 -31.44
C GLY A 550 33.46 11.92 -30.00
N VAL A 551 33.97 13.02 -29.42
CA VAL A 551 34.29 13.09 -27.98
C VAL A 551 33.01 12.93 -27.16
N LYS A 552 33.11 12.16 -26.07
CA LYS A 552 31.97 11.85 -25.20
C LYS A 552 32.03 12.61 -23.88
N VAL A 553 30.87 13.01 -23.39
CA VAL A 553 30.66 13.48 -22.02
C VAL A 553 29.81 12.45 -21.30
N VAL A 554 30.36 11.87 -20.23
CA VAL A 554 29.73 10.81 -19.46
C VAL A 554 29.42 11.34 -18.06
N ILE A 555 28.15 11.28 -17.66
CA ILE A 555 27.70 11.69 -16.34
C ILE A 555 27.25 10.44 -15.58
N ASN A 556 27.69 10.30 -14.33
CA ASN A 556 27.27 9.26 -13.42
C ASN A 556 26.65 9.86 -12.15
N ASP A 557 25.37 10.23 -12.28
CA ASP A 557 24.59 10.95 -11.26
C ASP A 557 23.27 10.22 -10.96
N SER A 558 22.61 10.65 -9.88
CA SER A 558 21.22 10.29 -9.59
C SER A 558 20.28 10.88 -10.64
N ILE A 559 19.16 10.20 -10.91
CA ILE A 559 18.09 10.70 -11.78
C ILE A 559 16.80 10.72 -10.98
N MET A 560 16.06 11.82 -11.09
CA MET A 560 14.72 11.93 -10.52
C MET A 560 13.76 11.07 -11.35
N PRO A 561 13.13 10.05 -10.75
CA PRO A 561 12.18 9.21 -11.46
C PRO A 561 10.82 9.93 -11.60
N GLY A 562 10.12 9.66 -12.70
CA GLY A 562 8.78 10.19 -12.91
C GLY A 562 7.81 9.79 -11.77
N PRO A 563 6.80 10.61 -11.44
CA PRO A 563 5.90 10.35 -10.31
C PRO A 563 5.24 8.96 -10.36
N GLY A 564 5.30 8.22 -9.24
CA GLY A 564 4.64 6.91 -9.11
C GLY A 564 5.31 5.75 -9.86
N THR A 565 6.52 5.94 -10.38
CA THR A 565 7.30 4.87 -11.02
C THR A 565 8.04 3.97 -10.04
N LEU A 566 8.24 4.43 -8.79
CA LEU A 566 8.91 3.69 -7.73
C LEU A 566 7.96 3.40 -6.55
N PRO A 567 8.26 2.36 -5.74
CA PRO A 567 7.62 2.18 -4.44
C PRO A 567 7.78 3.43 -3.56
N TRP A 568 6.75 3.73 -2.76
CA TRP A 568 6.68 4.94 -1.95
C TRP A 568 7.91 5.19 -1.06
N ASP A 569 8.48 4.15 -0.45
CA ASP A 569 9.62 4.28 0.45
C ASP A 569 10.90 4.70 -0.29
N ARG A 570 11.09 4.19 -1.51
CA ARG A 570 12.22 4.53 -2.37
C ARG A 570 12.05 5.93 -2.95
N GLU A 571 10.86 6.26 -3.43
CA GLU A 571 10.55 7.61 -3.92
C GLU A 571 10.70 8.66 -2.80
N ALA A 572 10.22 8.38 -1.59
CA ALA A 572 10.37 9.28 -0.44
C ALA A 572 11.83 9.54 -0.06
N ARG A 573 12.71 8.52 -0.14
CA ARG A 573 14.15 8.69 0.11
C ARG A 573 14.85 9.53 -0.96
N LEU A 574 14.53 9.30 -2.24
CA LEU A 574 15.12 10.05 -3.35
C LEU A 574 14.71 11.52 -3.31
N ARG A 575 13.40 11.80 -3.21
CA ARG A 575 12.90 13.19 -3.09
C ARG A 575 13.40 13.89 -1.82
N GLY A 576 13.60 13.15 -0.74
CA GLY A 576 14.25 13.70 0.47
C GLY A 576 15.73 14.02 0.26
N SER A 577 16.43 13.27 -0.60
CA SER A 577 17.84 13.54 -0.94
C SER A 577 17.96 14.74 -1.89
N ASP A 578 17.01 14.89 -2.80
CA ASP A 578 16.88 16.05 -3.69
C ASP A 578 16.68 17.36 -2.89
N LEU A 579 15.81 17.33 -1.86
CA LEU A 579 15.66 18.48 -0.95
C LEU A 579 16.97 18.84 -0.21
N ASN A 580 17.83 17.86 0.11
CA ASN A 580 19.13 18.13 0.70
C ASN A 580 20.03 18.93 -0.27
N MET A 581 19.92 18.71 -1.58
CA MET A 581 20.69 19.47 -2.56
C MET A 581 20.15 20.90 -2.70
N LEU A 582 18.82 21.05 -2.64
CA LEU A 582 18.17 22.35 -2.66
C LEU A 582 18.58 23.19 -1.43
N GLU A 583 18.51 22.63 -0.24
CA GLU A 583 18.79 23.37 1.01
C GLU A 583 20.27 23.71 1.20
N LEU A 584 21.19 22.95 0.61
CA LEU A 584 22.63 23.20 0.71
C LEU A 584 23.17 24.07 -0.42
N GLN A 585 22.71 23.87 -1.66
CA GLN A 585 23.37 24.42 -2.87
C GLN A 585 22.41 25.01 -3.93
N ASN A 586 21.10 25.06 -3.68
CA ASN A 586 20.09 25.39 -4.71
C ASN A 586 20.21 24.47 -5.94
N ALA A 587 20.58 23.22 -5.72
CA ALA A 587 20.75 22.20 -6.74
C ALA A 587 19.71 21.09 -6.59
N GLY A 588 19.75 20.10 -7.48
CA GLY A 588 18.81 19.00 -7.45
C GLY A 588 19.10 17.91 -8.47
N ASP A 589 18.44 16.78 -8.28
CA ASP A 589 18.38 15.68 -9.23
C ASP A 589 17.40 16.04 -10.37
N ARG A 590 17.69 15.56 -11.58
CA ARG A 590 16.92 15.88 -12.79
C ARG A 590 16.27 14.65 -13.39
N GLU A 591 15.12 14.81 -14.03
CA GLU A 591 14.53 13.80 -14.88
C GLU A 591 15.35 13.64 -16.18
N ILE A 592 15.20 12.50 -16.88
CA ILE A 592 15.96 12.23 -18.12
C ILE A 592 15.73 13.32 -19.18
N ALA A 593 14.50 13.80 -19.31
CA ALA A 593 14.16 14.86 -20.27
C ALA A 593 14.83 16.20 -19.94
N GLU A 594 15.05 16.48 -18.64
CA GLU A 594 15.72 17.69 -18.18
C GLU A 594 17.23 17.61 -18.45
N TRP A 595 17.85 16.43 -18.30
CA TRP A 595 19.23 16.19 -18.72
C TRP A 595 19.45 16.41 -20.21
N GLU A 596 18.57 15.88 -21.07
CA GLU A 596 18.64 16.10 -22.51
C GLU A 596 18.54 17.60 -22.86
N LYS A 597 17.60 18.30 -22.21
CA LYS A 597 17.45 19.75 -22.36
C LYS A 597 18.71 20.50 -21.92
N LEU A 598 19.33 20.11 -20.81
CA LEU A 598 20.53 20.73 -20.26
C LEU A 598 21.72 20.68 -21.23
N PHE A 599 21.96 19.51 -21.85
CA PHE A 599 22.97 19.38 -22.90
C PHE A 599 22.70 20.28 -24.10
N ARG A 600 21.45 20.30 -24.57
CA ARG A 600 21.03 21.15 -25.70
C ARG A 600 21.16 22.64 -25.39
N GLU A 601 20.85 23.04 -24.16
CA GLU A 601 20.99 24.43 -23.70
C GLU A 601 22.46 24.86 -23.58
N ALA A 602 23.36 23.93 -23.25
CA ALA A 602 24.79 24.18 -23.32
C ALA A 602 25.24 24.47 -24.75
N ASP A 603 24.90 23.59 -25.70
CA ASP A 603 25.10 23.75 -27.14
C ASP A 603 24.30 22.67 -27.92
N GLU A 604 23.70 23.02 -29.05
CA GLU A 604 22.91 22.07 -29.87
C GLU A 604 23.76 20.91 -30.43
N ARG A 605 25.08 21.07 -30.46
CA ARG A 605 26.05 20.05 -30.89
C ARG A 605 26.24 18.90 -29.91
N PHE A 606 25.79 19.05 -28.66
CA PHE A 606 25.72 17.91 -27.73
C PHE A 606 24.56 17.00 -28.09
N ILE A 607 24.87 15.82 -28.62
CA ILE A 607 23.86 14.80 -28.95
C ILE A 607 23.73 13.83 -27.79
N PHE A 608 22.62 13.91 -27.06
CA PHE A 608 22.28 12.98 -26.00
C PHE A 608 22.07 11.57 -26.57
N LYS A 609 22.82 10.59 -26.06
CA LYS A 609 22.78 9.19 -26.50
C LYS A 609 21.84 8.33 -25.66
N GLY A 610 21.53 8.79 -24.45
CA GLY A 610 20.60 8.13 -23.55
C GLY A 610 21.11 8.05 -22.11
N ALA A 611 20.28 7.47 -21.26
CA ALA A 611 20.58 7.18 -19.87
C ALA A 611 20.14 5.77 -19.49
N TRP A 612 20.95 5.06 -18.71
CA TRP A 612 20.61 3.72 -18.21
C TRP A 612 21.12 3.53 -16.79
N GLN A 613 20.42 2.69 -16.02
CA GLN A 613 20.79 2.33 -14.65
C GLN A 613 21.35 0.92 -14.63
N PRO A 614 22.63 0.73 -14.27
CA PRO A 614 23.17 -0.61 -14.03
C PRO A 614 22.36 -1.36 -12.96
N GLU A 615 22.20 -2.66 -13.11
CA GLU A 615 21.48 -3.47 -12.11
C GLU A 615 22.17 -3.39 -10.74
N GLY A 616 21.41 -3.06 -9.69
CA GLY A 616 21.92 -2.87 -8.34
C GLY A 616 22.54 -1.49 -8.05
N SER A 617 22.77 -0.65 -9.07
CA SER A 617 23.26 0.73 -8.90
C SER A 617 22.15 1.68 -8.51
N ASN A 618 22.44 2.65 -7.63
CA ASN A 618 21.58 3.80 -7.35
C ASN A 618 21.88 4.99 -8.28
N LEU A 619 23.03 4.99 -8.96
CA LEU A 619 23.41 6.01 -9.95
C LEU A 619 23.11 5.54 -11.37
N TRP A 620 22.76 6.49 -12.22
CA TRP A 620 22.55 6.29 -13.65
C TRP A 620 23.82 6.66 -14.41
N ILE A 621 23.96 6.12 -15.62
CA ILE A 621 24.99 6.50 -16.58
C ILE A 621 24.28 7.25 -17.69
N LEU A 622 24.71 8.48 -17.96
CA LEU A 622 24.24 9.31 -19.05
C LEU A 622 25.40 9.58 -20.01
N GLU A 623 25.13 9.52 -21.31
CA GLU A 623 26.13 9.78 -22.35
C GLU A 623 25.63 10.85 -23.32
N ALA A 624 26.48 11.83 -23.61
CA ALA A 624 26.34 12.74 -24.74
C ALA A 624 27.60 12.70 -25.61
N GLU A 625 27.43 12.90 -26.92
CA GLU A 625 28.52 12.95 -27.89
C GLU A 625 28.54 14.30 -28.58
N TRP A 626 29.73 14.87 -28.77
CA TRP A 626 29.92 16.11 -29.50
C TRP A 626 29.92 15.88 -31.02
N LYS A 627 29.07 16.63 -31.74
CA LYS A 627 29.05 16.66 -33.21
C LYS A 627 29.36 18.06 -33.74
N VAL A 628 29.88 18.14 -34.96
CA VAL A 628 30.13 19.42 -35.66
C VAL A 628 29.02 19.69 -36.66
#